data_AF-A0A672UR26-F1
#
_entry.id   AF-A0A672UR26-F1
#
_cell.length_a   1.000
_cell.length_b   1.000
_cell.length_c   1.000
_cell.angle_alpha   90.00
_cell.angle_beta   90.00
_cell.angle_gamma   90.00
#
_symmetry.space_group_name_H-M   'P 1'
#
loop_
_entity.id
_entity.type
_entity.pdbx_description
1 polymer ?
#
loop_
_entity_poly.entity_id
_entity_poly.type
_entity_poly.pdbx_seq_one_letter_code
_entity_poly.pdbx_strand_id
1 'polypeptide(L)'
;MSGERRAGGGALPAPRGPGERCRGGRRVAESQDNFQGWMTEPTGLPAPAEQTQKRESVATQLMKHEKEVGVRVPSTELRSAKAAVYQGDQSTSELRKDYVYRSTQRPEKTEIIKSLVTDHDTFRNCELYLPASSNCSAVESSEDSEEDMYRDAEEIEREKILLCGTSSSEYKLSVAPEMDIMEYCRKEWRGNTPVAKRMRKGYEAVAQKFASIRRVRGDNYCAFRATLFQALSQATQLPSWLQSEDFTMLPENLLSKYDWIKQWQLKRKLSRKMGEISDEIKEYLILLRKKWKNISEIKGPIEKQEACDKLFKNEEEEYSLYEALKFLMLNTAIELYNDDKNGRRVPVFSWLLFARDTSSNPRQLMHNHLNHIGHSGGLEQVEMFLLAYALQYTIQVYRLYKYSTDEFITLYPNDPEEDWPVVTLITEDDRHYNIPVRMCQETIL
;
A
#
# COMPACT_ATOMS: atom_id res chain seq x y z
N MET A 1 74.84 10.81 -6.97
CA MET A 1 75.31 10.12 -5.74
C MET A 1 74.43 8.87 -5.62
N SER A 2 74.90 7.76 -6.18
CA SER A 2 75.50 6.65 -5.39
C SER A 2 74.39 5.96 -4.59
N GLY A 3 73.87 4.79 -4.96
CA GLY A 3 74.60 3.51 -5.02
C GLY A 3 74.89 3.07 -3.58
N GLU A 4 74.65 1.86 -3.09
CA GLU A 4 74.48 0.56 -3.73
C GLU A 4 74.46 -0.51 -2.61
N ARG A 5 73.98 -1.74 -2.91
CA ARG A 5 74.41 -3.06 -2.33
C ARG A 5 73.99 -3.38 -0.88
N ARG A 6 73.78 -4.62 -0.42
CA ARG A 6 73.87 -6.05 -0.85
C ARG A 6 73.13 -6.85 0.25
N ALA A 7 72.60 -8.07 0.12
CA ALA A 7 73.10 -9.35 -0.41
C ALA A 7 71.86 -10.26 -0.70
N GLY A 8 71.79 -11.19 -1.65
CA GLY A 8 72.74 -12.21 -2.14
C GLY A 8 72.51 -13.53 -1.35
N GLY A 9 72.13 -14.69 -1.91
CA GLY A 9 71.82 -15.13 -3.27
C GLY A 9 71.63 -16.68 -3.34
N GLY A 10 71.19 -17.19 -4.51
CA GLY A 10 71.32 -18.58 -5.04
C GLY A 10 70.41 -19.68 -4.43
N ALA A 11 69.82 -20.64 -5.16
CA ALA A 11 69.94 -21.05 -6.56
C ALA A 11 68.75 -21.98 -6.96
N LEU A 12 68.37 -21.95 -8.23
CA LEU A 12 67.54 -22.92 -8.99
C LEU A 12 68.44 -24.06 -9.56
N PRO A 13 68.00 -25.12 -10.30
CA PRO A 13 66.72 -25.31 -11.04
C PRO A 13 66.10 -26.74 -11.05
N ALA A 14 64.93 -26.86 -11.72
CA ALA A 14 64.17 -28.09 -12.06
C ALA A 14 64.89 -29.03 -13.06
N PRO A 15 64.39 -30.28 -13.33
CA PRO A 15 63.49 -30.48 -14.50
C PRO A 15 62.54 -31.73 -14.56
N ARG A 16 61.52 -31.64 -15.45
CA ARG A 16 60.89 -32.65 -16.38
C ARG A 16 60.00 -33.84 -15.89
N GLY A 17 58.82 -34.01 -16.55
CA GLY A 17 57.88 -35.19 -16.55
C GLY A 17 58.27 -36.28 -17.57
N PRO A 18 57.39 -37.07 -18.26
CA PRO A 18 55.92 -37.35 -18.19
C PRO A 18 55.51 -38.88 -18.32
N GLY A 19 54.19 -39.22 -18.38
CA GLY A 19 53.62 -40.53 -18.85
C GLY A 19 52.68 -41.22 -17.82
N GLU A 20 51.56 -41.91 -18.10
CA GLU A 20 51.01 -42.61 -19.27
C GLU A 20 49.45 -42.77 -19.23
N ARG A 21 48.91 -43.26 -20.36
CA ARG A 21 47.50 -43.57 -20.76
C ARG A 21 46.97 -44.92 -20.23
N CYS A 22 45.64 -45.11 -20.25
CA CYS A 22 44.89 -46.14 -21.04
C CYS A 22 43.36 -45.94 -20.87
N ARG A 23 42.58 -45.58 -21.91
CA ARG A 23 41.75 -46.43 -22.84
C ARG A 23 40.79 -47.38 -22.11
N GLY A 24 39.46 -47.24 -22.19
CA GLY A 24 38.50 -47.43 -23.31
C GLY A 24 37.17 -47.91 -22.67
N GLY A 25 35.96 -47.91 -23.23
CA GLY A 25 35.37 -47.59 -24.52
C GLY A 25 33.91 -48.12 -24.52
N ARG A 26 32.94 -47.22 -24.72
CA ARG A 26 31.68 -47.32 -25.50
C ARG A 26 30.64 -48.48 -25.35
N ARG A 27 29.38 -48.01 -25.23
CA ARG A 27 28.07 -48.38 -25.86
C ARG A 27 27.02 -49.16 -25.04
N VAL A 28 25.93 -48.42 -24.76
CA VAL A 28 24.49 -48.65 -25.08
C VAL A 28 23.99 -50.09 -25.23
N ALA A 29 22.99 -50.44 -24.41
CA ALA A 29 21.87 -51.31 -24.77
C ALA A 29 20.61 -50.88 -23.99
N GLU A 30 19.50 -50.83 -24.70
CA GLU A 30 18.13 -50.59 -24.24
C GLU A 30 17.60 -51.80 -23.44
N SER A 31 16.76 -51.56 -22.43
CA SER A 31 15.57 -52.41 -22.24
C SER A 31 14.47 -51.63 -21.49
N GLN A 32 13.29 -51.60 -22.10
CA GLN A 32 12.01 -51.35 -21.44
C GLN A 32 11.70 -52.54 -20.51
N ASP A 33 11.09 -52.29 -19.35
CA ASP A 33 9.96 -53.11 -18.88
C ASP A 33 9.21 -52.47 -17.69
N ASN A 34 7.94 -52.19 -17.98
CA ASN A 34 6.74 -52.31 -17.14
C ASN A 34 6.89 -52.71 -15.66
N PHE A 35 6.27 -51.93 -14.76
CA PHE A 35 5.58 -52.48 -13.59
C PHE A 35 4.29 -51.69 -13.31
N GLN A 36 3.17 -52.38 -13.55
CA GLN A 36 1.81 -52.02 -13.13
C GLN A 36 1.61 -52.37 -11.65
N GLY A 37 0.92 -51.46 -10.95
CA GLY A 37 -0.14 -51.68 -9.95
C GLY A 37 0.04 -52.74 -8.86
N TRP A 38 -0.05 -52.28 -7.60
CA TRP A 38 -0.74 -53.01 -6.53
C TRP A 38 -1.47 -52.02 -5.61
N MET A 39 -2.81 -52.07 -5.68
CA MET A 39 -3.71 -51.75 -4.57
C MET A 39 -4.12 -53.06 -3.92
N THR A 40 -4.04 -53.12 -2.58
CA THR A 40 -4.71 -54.15 -1.78
C THR A 40 -5.03 -53.56 -0.41
N GLU A 41 -6.33 -53.50 -0.09
CA GLU A 41 -6.82 -53.49 1.30
C GLU A 41 -6.44 -54.81 2.01
N PRO A 42 -6.50 -54.85 3.35
CA PRO A 42 -7.65 -55.56 3.94
C PRO A 42 -8.23 -54.95 5.24
N THR A 43 -9.56 -54.92 5.25
CA THR A 43 -10.55 -55.31 6.28
C THR A 43 -10.07 -55.79 7.66
N GLY A 44 -10.77 -55.34 8.72
CA GLY A 44 -11.10 -56.20 9.87
C GLY A 44 -10.94 -55.60 11.27
N LEU A 45 -12.06 -55.19 11.89
CA LEU A 45 -12.21 -54.93 13.33
C LEU A 45 -12.01 -56.22 14.17
N PRO A 46 -11.73 -56.09 15.48
CA PRO A 46 -12.82 -56.26 16.45
C PRO A 46 -12.75 -55.31 17.69
N ALA A 47 -13.93 -54.95 18.22
CA ALA A 47 -14.15 -54.46 19.60
C ALA A 47 -13.94 -55.61 20.63
N PRO A 48 -14.12 -55.48 21.97
CA PRO A 48 -14.66 -54.38 22.80
C PRO A 48 -13.92 -54.15 24.15
N ALA A 49 -14.32 -53.14 24.95
CA ALA A 49 -14.51 -53.25 26.41
C ALA A 49 -14.93 -51.90 27.04
N GLU A 50 -15.93 -51.99 27.91
CA GLU A 50 -16.58 -50.95 28.70
C GLU A 50 -15.68 -50.39 29.82
N GLN A 51 -15.84 -49.12 30.20
CA GLN A 51 -16.17 -48.81 31.60
C GLN A 51 -16.68 -47.38 31.81
N THR A 52 -17.89 -47.37 32.37
CA THR A 52 -18.69 -46.30 32.92
C THR A 52 -18.04 -45.71 34.18
N GLN A 53 -18.04 -44.38 34.33
CA GLN A 53 -18.27 -43.76 35.65
C GLN A 53 -19.13 -42.51 35.51
N LYS A 54 -20.07 -42.42 36.45
CA LYS A 54 -21.29 -41.62 36.53
C LYS A 54 -21.23 -40.88 37.87
N ARG A 55 -21.64 -39.61 37.94
CA ARG A 55 -22.45 -38.97 39.02
C ARG A 55 -22.38 -37.44 38.94
N GLU A 56 -23.49 -36.77 38.59
CA GLU A 56 -24.57 -36.23 39.47
C GLU A 56 -24.18 -34.85 40.08
N SER A 57 -24.65 -33.71 39.54
CA SER A 57 -25.97 -33.05 39.66
C SER A 57 -26.20 -32.31 40.98
N VAL A 58 -26.41 -30.97 40.94
CA VAL A 58 -27.48 -30.23 41.66
C VAL A 58 -27.76 -28.90 40.93
N ALA A 59 -29.04 -28.60 40.77
CA ALA A 59 -29.61 -27.35 40.26
C ALA A 59 -30.36 -26.59 41.38
N THR A 60 -30.48 -25.26 41.25
CA THR A 60 -31.45 -24.38 41.94
C THR A 60 -31.60 -23.12 41.04
N GLN A 61 -32.70 -22.83 40.33
CA GLN A 61 -34.01 -22.24 40.73
C GLN A 61 -33.86 -21.06 41.73
N LEU A 62 -34.55 -19.90 41.69
CA LEU A 62 -35.78 -19.32 41.07
C LEU A 62 -35.67 -17.78 41.35
N MET A 63 -36.20 -16.83 40.56
CA MET A 63 -37.59 -16.36 40.58
C MET A 63 -37.81 -15.27 39.51
N LYS A 64 -38.96 -15.36 38.84
CA LYS A 64 -39.65 -14.28 38.11
C LYS A 64 -40.22 -13.24 39.07
N HIS A 65 -40.48 -12.03 38.56
CA HIS A 65 -41.78 -11.39 38.79
C HIS A 65 -42.20 -10.55 37.57
N GLU A 66 -43.35 -10.93 37.00
CA GLU A 66 -44.15 -10.19 36.02
C GLU A 66 -45.05 -9.17 36.75
N LYS A 67 -45.42 -8.10 36.04
CA LYS A 67 -46.82 -7.64 35.99
C LYS A 67 -47.12 -6.83 34.72
N GLU A 68 -48.07 -7.35 33.96
CA GLU A 68 -48.76 -6.76 32.80
C GLU A 68 -49.69 -5.61 33.17
N VAL A 69 -49.91 -4.70 32.22
CA VAL A 69 -51.21 -4.18 31.73
C VAL A 69 -50.94 -3.74 30.27
N GLY A 70 -51.60 -4.15 29.18
CA GLY A 70 -52.85 -4.87 28.99
C GLY A 70 -53.89 -3.97 28.32
N VAL A 71 -53.82 -3.69 27.00
CA VAL A 71 -54.98 -3.35 26.15
C VAL A 71 -54.71 -3.78 24.71
N ARG A 72 -55.65 -4.54 24.14
CA ARG A 72 -55.68 -5.01 22.74
C ARG A 72 -57.06 -4.67 22.13
N VAL A 73 -57.05 -4.43 20.81
CA VAL A 73 -58.16 -4.46 19.81
C VAL A 73 -59.14 -3.25 19.88
N PRO A 74 -59.72 -2.71 18.76
CA PRO A 74 -59.95 -3.41 17.50
C PRO A 74 -59.69 -2.70 16.16
N SER A 75 -59.36 -3.53 15.16
CA SER A 75 -59.59 -3.29 13.74
C SER A 75 -61.09 -3.20 13.47
N THR A 76 -61.53 -2.18 12.73
CA THR A 76 -62.88 -2.10 12.15
C THR A 76 -62.79 -1.87 10.65
N GLU A 77 -63.56 -2.67 9.93
CA GLU A 77 -63.79 -2.61 8.49
C GLU A 77 -64.63 -1.38 8.09
N LEU A 78 -64.34 -0.82 6.92
CA LEU A 78 -65.29 -0.24 5.95
C LEU A 78 -64.56 -0.21 4.60
N ARG A 79 -64.68 -1.22 3.75
CA ARG A 79 -65.75 -1.46 2.76
C ARG A 79 -65.94 -0.27 1.79
N SER A 80 -65.42 -0.38 0.57
CA SER A 80 -66.21 -0.65 -0.65
C SER A 80 -65.60 -0.06 -1.94
N ALA A 81 -65.40 -0.94 -2.93
CA ALA A 81 -65.61 -0.81 -4.39
C ALA A 81 -64.98 0.39 -5.14
N LYS A 82 -64.26 0.19 -6.26
CA LYS A 82 -64.75 -0.52 -7.47
C LYS A 82 -63.61 -1.19 -8.26
N ALA A 83 -63.98 -2.33 -8.83
CA ALA A 83 -63.28 -3.10 -9.84
C ALA A 83 -63.69 -2.67 -11.28
N ALA A 84 -62.76 -2.88 -12.22
CA ALA A 84 -62.91 -3.37 -13.61
C ALA A 84 -61.46 -3.44 -14.15
N VAL A 85 -60.78 -4.56 -14.42
CA VAL A 85 -61.06 -5.79 -15.18
C VAL A 85 -61.66 -5.51 -16.56
N TYR A 86 -60.86 -5.61 -17.62
CA TYR A 86 -60.83 -6.69 -18.63
C TYR A 86 -59.55 -6.48 -19.48
N GLN A 87 -58.59 -7.43 -19.47
CA GLN A 87 -58.29 -8.36 -20.59
C GLN A 87 -58.48 -7.73 -21.98
N GLY A 88 -57.55 -7.73 -22.92
CA GLY A 88 -56.35 -8.54 -23.14
C GLY A 88 -56.29 -8.74 -24.67
N ASP A 89 -55.14 -8.56 -25.30
CA ASP A 89 -54.67 -9.52 -26.31
C ASP A 89 -53.24 -9.23 -26.79
N GLN A 90 -52.63 -10.31 -27.26
CA GLN A 90 -51.26 -10.48 -27.74
C GLN A 90 -50.93 -9.64 -28.98
N SER A 91 -49.68 -9.19 -29.09
CA SER A 91 -48.88 -9.42 -30.30
C SER A 91 -47.40 -9.10 -30.07
N THR A 92 -46.59 -10.05 -30.49
CA THR A 92 -45.14 -10.11 -30.69
C THR A 92 -44.48 -8.88 -31.32
N SER A 93 -43.28 -8.48 -30.84
CA SER A 93 -42.10 -8.34 -31.70
C SER A 93 -40.81 -8.24 -30.89
N GLU A 94 -39.84 -9.06 -31.28
CA GLU A 94 -38.44 -9.08 -30.85
C GLU A 94 -37.72 -7.76 -31.17
N LEU A 95 -36.75 -7.37 -30.34
CA LEU A 95 -35.60 -6.57 -30.79
C LEU A 95 -34.44 -6.68 -29.80
N ARG A 96 -33.65 -7.73 -30.01
CA ARG A 96 -32.27 -7.88 -29.53
C ARG A 96 -31.36 -7.03 -30.42
N LYS A 97 -30.60 -6.09 -29.85
CA LYS A 97 -29.51 -5.39 -30.56
C LYS A 97 -28.18 -5.77 -29.94
N ASP A 98 -27.55 -6.76 -30.55
CA ASP A 98 -26.12 -7.03 -30.44
C ASP A 98 -25.37 -5.97 -31.26
N TYR A 99 -24.31 -5.37 -30.70
CA TYR A 99 -23.32 -4.62 -31.48
C TYR A 99 -22.00 -5.41 -31.50
N VAL A 100 -21.77 -6.04 -32.65
CA VAL A 100 -20.50 -6.58 -33.11
C VAL A 100 -19.82 -5.50 -33.94
N TYR A 101 -18.55 -5.18 -33.68
CA TYR A 101 -17.73 -4.43 -34.64
C TYR A 101 -16.61 -5.35 -35.15
N ARG A 102 -16.63 -5.58 -36.47
CA ARG A 102 -15.71 -6.40 -37.24
C ARG A 102 -14.61 -5.51 -37.83
N SER A 103 -13.39 -6.03 -37.80
CA SER A 103 -12.19 -5.53 -38.46
C SER A 103 -12.36 -5.31 -39.97
N THR A 104 -11.77 -4.24 -40.49
CA THR A 104 -11.43 -4.10 -41.92
C THR A 104 -10.01 -3.56 -42.09
N GLN A 105 -9.31 -4.22 -43.01
CA GLN A 105 -7.90 -4.14 -43.34
C GLN A 105 -7.67 -3.23 -44.56
N ARG A 106 -6.71 -2.28 -44.43
CA ARG A 106 -5.72 -1.72 -45.40
C ARG A 106 -6.17 -1.23 -46.82
N PRO A 107 -5.46 -0.24 -47.41
CA PRO A 107 -4.19 -0.54 -48.11
C PRO A 107 -3.04 0.49 -47.94
N GLU A 108 -1.87 0.00 -48.33
CA GLU A 108 -0.53 0.60 -48.35
C GLU A 108 -0.36 1.70 -49.41
N LYS A 109 0.54 2.66 -49.14
CA LYS A 109 1.36 3.30 -50.17
C LYS A 109 2.80 3.49 -49.68
N THR A 110 3.69 2.91 -50.47
CA THR A 110 5.15 2.91 -50.43
C THR A 110 5.69 4.23 -50.99
N GLU A 111 6.74 4.80 -50.39
CA GLU A 111 7.77 5.48 -51.17
C GLU A 111 9.13 5.42 -50.46
N ILE A 112 10.14 5.06 -51.25
CA ILE A 112 11.52 4.74 -50.91
C ILE A 112 12.37 5.89 -51.45
N ILE A 113 13.19 6.54 -50.63
CA ILE A 113 14.48 7.10 -51.08
C ILE A 113 15.54 6.88 -49.99
N LYS A 114 16.61 6.18 -50.39
CA LYS A 114 17.88 6.00 -49.68
C LYS A 114 18.78 7.23 -49.90
N SER A 115 19.62 7.60 -48.93
CA SER A 115 21.06 7.26 -48.94
C SER A 115 21.96 8.20 -48.09
N LEU A 116 22.85 7.58 -47.30
CA LEU A 116 24.27 7.93 -47.00
C LEU A 116 24.57 9.24 -46.23
N VAL A 117 25.58 9.40 -45.35
CA VAL A 117 26.50 8.60 -44.52
C VAL A 117 27.41 9.64 -43.79
N THR A 118 28.01 9.26 -42.64
CA THR A 118 29.20 9.80 -41.93
C THR A 118 29.17 11.12 -41.11
N ASP A 119 29.32 10.91 -39.79
CA ASP A 119 30.40 11.36 -38.87
C ASP A 119 30.57 12.79 -38.31
N HIS A 120 30.99 12.72 -37.03
CA HIS A 120 31.78 13.61 -36.18
C HIS A 120 31.13 14.69 -35.30
N ASP A 121 31.21 14.41 -33.98
CA ASP A 121 31.72 15.23 -32.88
C ASP A 121 31.83 16.76 -33.07
N THR A 122 31.25 17.54 -32.15
CA THR A 122 32.04 18.44 -31.28
C THR A 122 31.21 19.08 -30.17
N PHE A 123 31.80 19.10 -28.97
CA PHE A 123 31.49 19.93 -27.83
C PHE A 123 31.45 21.44 -28.17
N ARG A 124 30.50 22.19 -27.58
CA ARG A 124 30.81 23.54 -27.05
C ARG A 124 29.79 24.08 -26.04
N ASN A 125 30.38 24.58 -24.96
CA ASN A 125 29.81 25.39 -23.87
C ASN A 125 29.04 26.62 -24.36
N CYS A 126 28.14 27.14 -23.52
CA CYS A 126 28.00 28.58 -23.28
C CYS A 126 27.53 28.85 -21.84
N GLU A 127 28.07 29.93 -21.30
CA GLU A 127 28.31 30.20 -19.88
C GLU A 127 27.11 30.81 -19.13
N LEU A 128 27.12 30.55 -17.82
CA LEU A 128 26.33 31.22 -16.79
C LEU A 128 26.80 32.67 -16.60
N TYR A 129 25.88 33.64 -16.68
CA TYR A 129 26.07 34.98 -16.17
C TYR A 129 25.27 35.16 -14.87
N LEU A 130 25.97 35.49 -13.79
CA LEU A 130 25.43 36.11 -12.57
C LEU A 130 25.58 37.63 -12.70
N PRO A 131 24.64 38.44 -12.16
CA PRO A 131 24.97 39.78 -11.71
C PRO A 131 24.87 39.92 -10.20
N ALA A 132 25.86 40.62 -9.66
CA ALA A 132 25.98 41.03 -8.28
C ALA A 132 25.17 42.31 -7.97
N SER A 133 24.94 42.48 -6.67
CA SER A 133 24.32 43.57 -5.91
C SER A 133 24.37 45.00 -6.48
N SER A 134 23.25 45.72 -6.34
CA SER A 134 23.26 47.15 -6.02
C SER A 134 21.96 47.57 -5.32
N ASN A 135 22.08 48.28 -4.19
CA ASN A 135 20.99 48.96 -3.49
C ASN A 135 20.76 50.35 -4.10
N CYS A 136 19.51 50.78 -4.28
CA CYS A 136 18.91 51.94 -3.61
C CYS A 136 17.60 52.45 -4.27
N SER A 137 16.65 52.77 -3.37
CA SER A 137 15.65 53.86 -3.39
C SER A 137 14.47 53.84 -4.35
N ALA A 138 13.31 54.07 -3.72
CA ALA A 138 11.96 54.16 -4.23
C ALA A 138 11.69 55.35 -5.17
N VAL A 139 10.85 55.12 -6.18
CA VAL A 139 9.93 56.10 -6.76
C VAL A 139 8.65 55.33 -7.14
N GLU A 140 7.51 55.81 -6.63
CA GLU A 140 6.18 55.38 -7.05
C GLU A 140 5.94 55.79 -8.51
N SER A 141 5.54 54.84 -9.35
CA SER A 141 4.81 55.15 -10.58
C SER A 141 3.77 54.06 -10.81
N SER A 142 2.52 54.47 -10.59
CA SER A 142 1.31 53.78 -11.03
C SER A 142 1.32 53.60 -12.54
N GLU A 143 1.22 52.36 -13.01
CA GLU A 143 0.73 52.03 -14.34
C GLU A 143 0.24 50.57 -14.33
N ASP A 144 -1.02 50.39 -14.69
CA ASP A 144 -1.71 49.11 -14.85
C ASP A 144 -0.91 48.20 -15.79
N SER A 145 -0.32 47.14 -15.24
CA SER A 145 0.07 45.94 -15.97
C SER A 145 -0.85 44.82 -15.50
N GLU A 146 -1.84 44.50 -16.32
CA GLU A 146 -2.68 43.30 -16.15
C GLU A 146 -1.83 42.07 -16.49
N GLU A 147 -0.94 41.71 -15.57
CA GLU A 147 0.00 40.60 -15.70
C GLU A 147 -0.65 39.29 -15.21
N ASP A 148 -0.92 38.42 -16.19
CA ASP A 148 -0.96 36.95 -16.15
C ASP A 148 -1.34 36.28 -14.81
N MET A 149 -2.64 36.10 -14.60
CA MET A 149 -3.25 35.50 -13.41
C MET A 149 -3.27 33.95 -13.40
N TYR A 150 -2.43 33.30 -14.22
CA TYR A 150 -2.29 31.84 -14.22
C TYR A 150 -0.89 31.42 -13.81
N ARG A 151 -0.63 31.40 -12.50
CA ARG A 151 0.44 30.55 -11.94
C ARG A 151 0.11 29.08 -12.26
N ASP A 152 1.04 28.40 -12.91
CA ASP A 152 0.91 26.98 -13.23
C ASP A 152 0.95 26.12 -11.95
N ALA A 153 0.27 24.98 -11.96
CA ALA A 153 0.24 24.03 -10.85
C ALA A 153 1.66 23.55 -10.49
N GLU A 154 2.54 23.43 -11.48
CA GLU A 154 3.96 23.11 -11.27
C GLU A 154 4.73 24.22 -10.56
N GLU A 155 4.38 25.49 -10.77
CA GLU A 155 5.08 26.62 -10.14
C GLU A 155 4.75 26.70 -8.65
N ILE A 156 3.49 26.45 -8.30
CA ILE A 156 3.03 26.31 -6.91
C ILE A 156 3.73 25.11 -6.24
N GLU A 157 3.92 24.01 -6.97
CA GLU A 157 4.64 22.83 -6.46
C GLU A 157 6.13 23.08 -6.25
N ARG A 158 6.78 23.86 -7.15
CA ARG A 158 8.17 24.29 -6.99
C ARG A 158 8.36 25.25 -5.82
N GLU A 159 7.42 26.18 -5.59
CA GLU A 159 7.44 27.04 -4.40
C GLU A 159 7.20 26.25 -3.11
N LYS A 160 6.34 25.20 -3.11
CA LYS A 160 6.18 24.27 -1.97
C LYS A 160 7.49 23.58 -1.60
N ILE A 161 8.30 23.19 -2.59
CA ILE A 161 9.63 22.60 -2.36
C ILE A 161 10.60 23.64 -1.78
N LEU A 162 10.56 24.88 -2.27
CA LEU A 162 11.47 25.96 -1.85
C LEU A 162 11.17 26.46 -0.42
N LEU A 163 9.90 26.63 -0.06
CA LEU A 163 9.47 27.02 1.30
C LEU A 163 9.83 25.97 2.37
N CYS A 164 10.05 24.72 1.96
CA CYS A 164 10.56 23.65 2.83
C CYS A 164 12.09 23.73 3.03
N GLY A 165 12.80 24.53 2.23
CA GLY A 165 14.27 24.62 2.19
C GLY A 165 14.89 25.60 3.18
N THR A 166 14.13 26.47 3.84
CA THR A 166 14.70 27.55 4.68
C THR A 166 14.32 27.41 6.16
N SER A 167 14.79 26.34 6.79
CA SER A 167 15.05 26.33 8.25
C SER A 167 15.95 25.13 8.61
N SER A 168 17.15 25.44 9.10
CA SER A 168 18.06 24.70 10.00
C SER A 168 18.02 23.16 10.04
N SER A 169 19.18 22.53 9.93
CA SER A 169 19.42 21.08 10.00
C SER A 169 19.18 20.47 11.39
N GLU A 170 17.94 20.45 11.86
CA GLU A 170 17.46 19.54 12.88
C GLU A 170 16.67 18.42 12.19
N TYR A 171 16.89 17.16 12.57
CA TYR A 171 16.17 15.99 12.05
C TYR A 171 14.65 16.25 12.02
N LYS A 172 14.12 16.61 10.84
CA LYS A 172 12.73 17.00 10.67
C LYS A 172 11.86 15.77 10.91
N LEU A 173 10.92 15.88 11.85
CA LEU A 173 9.90 14.86 12.11
C LEU A 173 9.20 14.50 10.80
N SER A 174 9.05 13.20 10.50
CA SER A 174 8.36 12.76 9.29
C SER A 174 6.84 12.97 9.38
N VAL A 175 6.32 13.11 10.61
CA VAL A 175 4.96 13.56 10.92
C VAL A 175 5.05 14.78 11.84
N ALA A 176 4.71 15.96 11.32
CA ALA A 176 4.82 17.23 12.03
C ALA A 176 3.92 17.27 13.28
N PRO A 177 4.22 18.13 14.28
CA PRO A 177 3.33 18.36 15.42
C PRO A 177 1.92 18.77 15.02
N GLU A 178 0.96 18.57 15.92
CA GLU A 178 -0.44 18.96 15.68
C GLU A 178 -0.59 20.48 15.56
N MET A 179 -1.47 20.91 14.66
CA MET A 179 -1.90 22.31 14.52
C MET A 179 -3.39 22.38 14.24
N ASP A 180 -4.02 23.51 14.53
CA ASP A 180 -5.44 23.73 14.25
C ASP A 180 -5.73 23.56 12.75
N ILE A 181 -6.77 22.79 12.43
CA ILE A 181 -7.08 22.43 11.04
C ILE A 181 -7.50 23.64 10.21
N MET A 182 -8.19 24.61 10.81
CA MET A 182 -8.65 25.82 10.14
C MET A 182 -7.53 26.85 9.99
N GLU A 183 -6.56 26.87 10.91
CA GLU A 183 -5.31 27.61 10.77
C GLU A 183 -4.46 27.06 9.63
N TYR A 184 -4.30 25.74 9.56
CA TYR A 184 -3.62 25.08 8.44
C TYR A 184 -4.28 25.44 7.11
N CYS A 185 -5.61 25.28 7.03
CA CYS A 185 -6.39 25.60 5.84
C CYS A 185 -6.20 27.06 5.39
N ARG A 186 -6.27 28.04 6.32
CA ARG A 186 -6.05 29.47 6.00
C ARG A 186 -4.64 29.75 5.49
N LYS A 187 -3.63 29.03 6.00
CA LYS A 187 -2.23 29.22 5.60
C LYS A 187 -1.97 28.69 4.20
N GLU A 188 -2.45 27.48 3.88
CA GLU A 188 -2.18 26.80 2.61
C GLU A 188 -3.13 27.25 1.49
N TRP A 189 -4.43 27.37 1.76
CA TRP A 189 -5.46 27.58 0.74
C TRP A 189 -5.95 29.03 0.70
N ARG A 190 -5.06 29.92 0.23
CA ARG A 190 -5.31 31.36 0.07
C ARG A 190 -6.02 31.71 -1.25
N GLY A 191 -6.54 32.92 -1.33
CA GLY A 191 -7.15 33.46 -2.56
C GLY A 191 -8.55 32.93 -2.88
N ASN A 192 -9.07 33.34 -4.03
CA ASN A 192 -10.47 33.15 -4.42
C ASN A 192 -10.69 32.16 -5.57
N THR A 193 -9.67 31.37 -5.91
CA THR A 193 -9.76 30.37 -6.98
C THR A 193 -10.82 29.31 -6.65
N PRO A 194 -11.46 28.69 -7.66
CA PRO A 194 -12.42 27.60 -7.43
C PRO A 194 -11.82 26.43 -6.64
N VAL A 195 -10.55 26.09 -6.89
CA VAL A 195 -9.83 25.03 -6.17
C VAL A 195 -9.66 25.41 -4.70
N ALA A 196 -9.16 26.61 -4.39
CA ALA A 196 -8.98 27.05 -3.00
C ALA A 196 -10.33 27.12 -2.24
N LYS A 197 -11.40 27.60 -2.90
CA LYS A 197 -12.76 27.59 -2.35
C LYS A 197 -13.23 26.16 -2.03
N ARG A 198 -12.99 25.20 -2.92
CA ARG A 198 -13.35 23.78 -2.70
C ARG A 198 -12.57 23.19 -1.52
N MET A 199 -11.27 23.42 -1.47
CA MET A 199 -10.41 22.91 -0.40
C MET A 199 -10.80 23.47 0.96
N ARG A 200 -11.08 24.78 1.05
CA ARG A 200 -11.61 25.38 2.29
C ARG A 200 -12.88 24.71 2.77
N LYS A 201 -13.86 24.51 1.88
CA LYS A 201 -15.09 23.78 2.23
C LYS A 201 -14.85 22.33 2.65
N GLY A 202 -13.89 21.66 2.02
CA GLY A 202 -13.44 20.33 2.41
C GLY A 202 -12.89 20.31 3.84
N TYR A 203 -11.96 21.22 4.16
CA TYR A 203 -11.42 21.37 5.51
C TYR A 203 -12.46 21.79 6.54
N GLU A 204 -13.40 22.68 6.19
CA GLU A 204 -14.53 23.04 7.05
C GLU A 204 -15.36 21.81 7.43
N ALA A 205 -15.63 20.91 6.48
CA ALA A 205 -16.35 19.67 6.74
C ALA A 205 -15.54 18.69 7.62
N VAL A 206 -14.22 18.60 7.44
CA VAL A 206 -13.36 17.81 8.33
C VAL A 206 -13.33 18.41 9.74
N ALA A 207 -13.31 19.74 9.84
CA ALA A 207 -13.26 20.48 11.10
C ALA A 207 -14.48 20.25 11.99
N GLN A 208 -15.62 19.83 11.41
CA GLN A 208 -16.79 19.41 12.18
C GLN A 208 -16.50 18.19 13.06
N LYS A 209 -15.58 17.32 12.64
CA LYS A 209 -15.24 16.08 13.35
C LYS A 209 -13.87 16.12 14.02
N PHE A 210 -12.93 16.90 13.52
CA PHE A 210 -11.54 16.92 13.99
C PHE A 210 -11.04 18.35 14.16
N ALA A 211 -10.55 18.70 15.34
CA ALA A 211 -10.07 20.06 15.62
C ALA A 211 -8.68 20.34 15.02
N SER A 212 -7.86 19.31 14.87
CA SER A 212 -6.44 19.47 14.55
C SER A 212 -5.99 18.56 13.40
N ILE A 213 -4.85 18.89 12.82
CA ILE A 213 -4.20 18.15 11.73
C ILE A 213 -2.71 18.00 12.00
N ARG A 214 -2.16 16.85 11.61
CA ARG A 214 -0.71 16.62 11.53
C ARG A 214 -0.31 16.48 10.06
N ARG A 215 0.67 17.29 9.65
CA ARG A 215 1.21 17.23 8.29
C ARG A 215 2.18 16.06 8.17
N VAL A 216 2.00 15.24 7.15
CA VAL A 216 2.89 14.10 6.88
C VAL A 216 3.87 14.50 5.79
N ARG A 217 5.12 14.04 5.90
CA ARG A 217 6.13 14.21 4.87
C ARG A 217 5.62 13.67 3.52
N GLY A 218 5.56 14.56 2.53
CA GLY A 218 5.13 14.26 1.16
C GLY A 218 6.22 13.59 0.32
N ASP A 219 6.80 12.50 0.81
CA ASP A 219 7.68 11.65 0.01
C ASP A 219 6.91 10.42 -0.52
N ASN A 220 7.61 9.55 -1.24
CA ASN A 220 7.07 8.33 -1.82
C ASN A 220 6.62 7.26 -0.80
N TYR A 221 6.66 7.55 0.52
CA TYR A 221 6.09 6.74 1.59
C TYR A 221 4.90 7.42 2.30
N CYS A 222 4.41 8.57 1.81
CA CYS A 222 3.39 9.38 2.49
C CYS A 222 2.17 8.57 2.96
N ALA A 223 1.59 7.73 2.09
CA ALA A 223 0.44 6.89 2.42
C ALA A 223 0.74 5.83 3.51
N PHE A 224 1.89 5.15 3.43
CA PHE A 224 2.31 4.23 4.50
C PHE A 224 2.54 4.95 5.80
N ARG A 225 3.20 6.09 5.76
CA ARG A 225 3.50 6.89 6.94
C ARG A 225 2.23 7.33 7.64
N ALA A 226 1.29 7.91 6.90
CA ALA A 226 0.03 8.39 7.45
C ALA A 226 -0.79 7.24 8.07
N THR A 227 -0.91 6.13 7.34
CA THR A 227 -1.69 4.95 7.77
C THR A 227 -1.06 4.29 9.00
N LEU A 228 0.23 3.98 8.94
CA LEU A 228 0.93 3.29 10.02
C LEU A 228 1.02 4.17 11.28
N PHE A 229 1.22 5.47 11.13
CA PHE A 229 1.23 6.40 12.26
C PHE A 229 -0.10 6.38 13.01
N GLN A 230 -1.23 6.49 12.29
CA GLN A 230 -2.55 6.41 12.89
C GLN A 230 -2.84 5.05 13.51
N ALA A 231 -2.50 3.96 12.82
CA ALA A 231 -2.73 2.62 13.32
C ALA A 231 -1.97 2.37 14.63
N LEU A 232 -0.71 2.81 14.72
CA LEU A 232 0.10 2.68 15.93
C LEU A 232 -0.37 3.62 17.06
N SER A 233 -0.68 4.88 16.76
CA SER A 233 -1.11 5.84 17.78
C SER A 233 -2.45 5.45 18.43
N GLN A 234 -3.28 4.69 17.71
CA GLN A 234 -4.58 4.20 18.17
C GLN A 234 -4.53 2.74 18.68
N ALA A 235 -3.41 2.02 18.50
CA ALA A 235 -3.31 0.61 18.86
C ALA A 235 -3.54 0.38 20.36
N THR A 236 -4.55 -0.41 20.71
CA THR A 236 -4.84 -0.84 22.08
C THR A 236 -4.34 -2.25 22.38
N GLN A 237 -4.11 -3.03 21.33
CA GLN A 237 -3.64 -4.41 21.39
C GLN A 237 -2.80 -4.74 20.15
N LEU A 238 -2.05 -5.83 20.22
CA LEU A 238 -1.36 -6.39 19.06
C LEU A 238 -2.39 -7.14 18.19
N PRO A 239 -2.53 -6.81 16.90
CA PRO A 239 -3.42 -7.55 15.99
C PRO A 239 -3.12 -9.05 15.95
N SER A 240 -4.14 -9.89 15.80
CA SER A 240 -4.03 -11.35 15.78
C SER A 240 -3.08 -11.85 14.69
N TRP A 241 -3.11 -11.24 13.50
CA TRP A 241 -2.20 -11.57 12.40
C TRP A 241 -0.72 -11.28 12.73
N LEU A 242 -0.43 -10.29 13.58
CA LEU A 242 0.93 -10.03 14.08
C LEU A 242 1.36 -11.00 15.18
N GLN A 243 0.40 -11.60 15.90
CA GLN A 243 0.66 -12.59 16.96
C GLN A 243 1.05 -13.97 16.42
N SER A 244 0.60 -14.31 15.21
CA SER A 244 0.85 -15.62 14.58
C SER A 244 2.34 -15.97 14.54
N GLU A 245 2.71 -17.19 14.94
CA GLU A 245 4.10 -17.66 14.86
C GLU A 245 4.60 -17.73 13.41
N ASP A 246 3.68 -18.04 12.48
CA ASP A 246 3.96 -18.16 11.04
C ASP A 246 4.36 -16.83 10.40
N PHE A 247 3.98 -15.70 11.00
CA PHE A 247 4.29 -14.37 10.46
C PHE A 247 5.79 -14.14 10.32
N THR A 248 6.62 -14.69 11.22
CA THR A 248 8.10 -14.59 11.10
C THR A 248 8.71 -15.60 10.14
N MET A 249 7.95 -16.59 9.69
CA MET A 249 8.37 -17.60 8.69
C MET A 249 7.85 -17.27 7.29
N LEU A 250 7.08 -16.19 7.16
CA LEU A 250 6.49 -15.74 5.90
C LEU A 250 7.53 -15.51 4.79
N PRO A 251 8.69 -14.88 5.06
CA PRO A 251 9.73 -14.71 4.04
C PRO A 251 10.21 -16.03 3.47
N GLU A 252 10.61 -16.98 4.33
CA GLU A 252 11.10 -18.29 3.91
C GLU A 252 10.03 -19.07 3.13
N ASN A 253 8.78 -19.02 3.60
CA ASN A 253 7.64 -19.71 2.98
C ASN A 253 7.32 -19.16 1.59
N LEU A 254 7.41 -17.86 1.38
CA LEU A 254 7.17 -17.25 0.07
C LEU A 254 8.35 -17.40 -0.87
N LEU A 255 9.58 -17.16 -0.40
CA LEU A 255 10.78 -17.26 -1.24
C LEU A 255 11.07 -18.70 -1.68
N SER A 256 10.66 -19.72 -0.91
CA SER A 256 10.75 -21.13 -1.32
C SER A 256 9.76 -21.51 -2.43
N LYS A 257 8.63 -20.81 -2.53
CA LYS A 257 7.58 -21.05 -3.55
C LYS A 257 7.72 -20.17 -4.78
N TYR A 258 8.26 -18.97 -4.59
CA TYR A 258 8.25 -17.90 -5.59
C TYR A 258 9.65 -17.28 -5.73
N ASP A 259 10.52 -17.94 -6.50
CA ASP A 259 11.90 -17.51 -6.72
C ASP A 259 12.04 -16.08 -7.25
N TRP A 260 11.03 -15.57 -7.96
CA TRP A 260 11.04 -14.22 -8.50
C TRP A 260 11.05 -13.14 -7.40
N ILE A 261 10.66 -13.45 -6.15
CA ILE A 261 10.73 -12.53 -5.02
C ILE A 261 12.19 -12.14 -4.70
N LYS A 262 13.18 -12.94 -5.10
CA LYS A 262 14.61 -12.57 -4.99
C LYS A 262 14.99 -11.31 -5.79
N GLN A 263 14.09 -10.80 -6.64
CA GLN A 263 14.24 -9.54 -7.36
C GLN A 263 13.68 -8.33 -6.58
N TRP A 264 13.31 -8.51 -5.31
CA TRP A 264 12.84 -7.43 -4.43
C TRP A 264 13.88 -6.31 -4.31
N GLN A 265 13.43 -5.06 -4.46
CA GLN A 265 14.29 -3.89 -4.34
C GLN A 265 14.10 -3.21 -2.99
N LEU A 266 15.11 -3.33 -2.13
CA LEU A 266 15.18 -2.63 -0.86
C LEU A 266 15.75 -1.24 -1.06
N LYS A 267 15.07 -0.22 -0.53
CA LYS A 267 15.54 1.17 -0.62
C LYS A 267 16.87 1.39 0.07
N ARG A 268 17.10 0.69 1.17
CA ARG A 268 18.28 0.86 2.01
C ARG A 268 18.78 -0.50 2.43
N LYS A 269 19.91 -0.92 1.86
CA LYS A 269 20.65 -2.09 2.37
C LYS A 269 21.07 -1.76 3.80
N LEU A 270 20.58 -2.51 4.78
CA LEU A 270 21.12 -2.45 6.14
C LEU A 270 22.64 -2.62 6.02
N SER A 271 23.40 -1.71 6.59
CA SER A 271 24.86 -1.64 6.44
C SER A 271 25.62 -2.79 7.13
N ARG A 272 24.97 -3.93 7.34
CA ARG A 272 25.54 -5.10 8.02
C ARG A 272 25.13 -6.41 7.35
N LYS A 273 26.12 -6.96 6.65
CA LYS A 273 26.22 -8.29 6.01
C LYS A 273 25.37 -8.46 4.75
N MET A 274 26.02 -9.05 3.75
CA MET A 274 25.42 -9.67 2.57
C MET A 274 24.53 -10.83 3.07
N GLY A 275 23.35 -10.52 3.59
CA GLY A 275 22.34 -11.49 4.01
C GLY A 275 21.49 -11.91 2.82
N GLU A 276 20.77 -13.02 2.95
CA GLU A 276 19.74 -13.34 1.98
C GLU A 276 18.57 -12.36 2.14
N ILE A 277 17.87 -12.03 1.05
CA ILE A 277 16.68 -11.14 1.07
C ILE A 277 15.64 -11.65 2.09
N SER A 278 15.55 -12.97 2.26
CA SER A 278 14.69 -13.60 3.27
C SER A 278 14.99 -13.11 4.68
N ASP A 279 16.27 -13.06 5.05
CA ASP A 279 16.71 -12.64 6.38
C ASP A 279 16.43 -11.15 6.60
N GLU A 280 16.70 -10.32 5.59
CA GLU A 280 16.44 -8.87 5.66
C GLU A 280 14.95 -8.58 5.87
N ILE A 281 14.07 -9.23 5.10
CA ILE A 281 12.61 -9.07 5.24
C ILE A 281 12.15 -9.59 6.61
N LYS A 282 12.69 -10.71 7.08
CA LYS A 282 12.37 -11.26 8.40
C LYS A 282 12.69 -10.29 9.52
N GLU A 283 13.84 -9.62 9.48
CA GLU A 283 14.20 -8.59 10.45
C GLU A 283 13.23 -7.42 10.43
N TYR A 284 12.76 -6.98 9.26
CA TYR A 284 11.73 -5.94 9.15
C TYR A 284 10.39 -6.35 9.75
N LEU A 285 9.95 -7.58 9.51
CA LEU A 285 8.72 -8.13 10.10
C LEU A 285 8.83 -8.23 11.63
N ILE A 286 9.97 -8.71 12.14
CA ILE A 286 10.25 -8.78 13.59
C ILE A 286 10.21 -7.37 14.20
N LEU A 287 10.82 -6.38 13.52
CA LEU A 287 10.80 -4.99 13.97
C LEU A 287 9.37 -4.44 14.02
N LEU A 288 8.56 -4.68 12.99
CA LEU A 288 7.15 -4.25 12.94
C LEU A 288 6.37 -4.82 14.12
N ARG A 289 6.44 -6.15 14.34
CA ARG A 289 5.79 -6.81 15.48
C ARG A 289 6.23 -6.19 16.80
N LYS A 290 7.55 -6.01 16.99
CA LYS A 290 8.12 -5.48 18.22
C LYS A 290 7.65 -4.05 18.50
N LYS A 291 7.69 -3.17 17.50
CA LYS A 291 7.26 -1.77 17.66
C LYS A 291 5.76 -1.67 17.92
N TRP A 292 4.95 -2.44 17.19
CA TRP A 292 3.50 -2.48 17.40
C TRP A 292 3.15 -2.97 18.80
N LYS A 293 3.76 -4.07 19.25
CA LYS A 293 3.57 -4.61 20.58
C LYS A 293 3.90 -3.57 21.65
N ASN A 294 5.11 -3.00 21.59
CA ASN A 294 5.57 -2.02 22.56
C ASN A 294 4.65 -0.79 22.64
N ILE A 295 4.18 -0.28 21.50
CA ILE A 295 3.28 0.89 21.46
C ILE A 295 1.89 0.53 21.99
N SER A 296 1.37 -0.65 21.65
CA SER A 296 0.05 -1.10 22.09
C SER A 296 -0.04 -1.31 23.61
N GLU A 297 1.06 -1.67 24.27
CA GLU A 297 1.14 -1.87 25.72
C GLU A 297 1.13 -0.55 26.52
N ILE A 298 1.36 0.60 25.86
CA ILE A 298 1.32 1.92 26.50
C ILE A 298 -0.13 2.32 26.77
N LYS A 299 -0.46 2.57 28.03
CA LYS A 299 -1.82 2.97 28.46
C LYS A 299 -2.06 4.48 28.35
N GLY A 300 -1.03 5.30 28.61
CA GLY A 300 -1.14 6.75 28.57
C GLY A 300 -1.23 7.29 27.14
N PRO A 301 -2.25 8.09 26.77
CA PRO A 301 -2.38 8.61 25.41
C PRO A 301 -1.23 9.55 25.03
N ILE A 302 -0.72 10.33 25.99
CA ILE A 302 0.42 11.25 25.80
C ILE A 302 1.71 10.46 25.55
N GLU A 303 2.02 9.51 26.44
CA GLU A 303 3.21 8.65 26.32
C GLU A 303 3.19 7.82 25.02
N LYS A 304 2.00 7.35 24.62
CA LYS A 304 1.81 6.62 23.35
C LYS A 304 2.10 7.52 22.16
N GLN A 305 1.60 8.75 22.19
CA GLN A 305 1.85 9.73 21.15
C GLN A 305 3.34 10.08 21.04
N GLU A 306 4.01 10.27 22.18
CA GLU A 306 5.47 10.51 22.24
C GLU A 306 6.27 9.31 21.72
N ALA A 307 5.85 8.07 22.04
CA ALA A 307 6.48 6.86 21.51
C ALA A 307 6.33 6.77 19.98
N CYS A 308 5.16 7.13 19.44
CA CYS A 308 4.95 7.24 18.00
C CYS A 308 5.83 8.36 17.40
N ASP A 309 5.83 9.56 17.98
CA ASP A 309 6.64 10.68 17.49
C ASP A 309 8.14 10.35 17.45
N LYS A 310 8.62 9.61 18.45
CA LYS A 310 10.00 9.12 18.50
C LYS A 310 10.30 8.11 17.39
N LEU A 311 9.37 7.20 17.10
CA LEU A 311 9.53 6.20 16.04
C LEU A 311 9.62 6.87 14.66
N PHE A 312 8.74 7.85 14.39
CA PHE A 312 8.68 8.61 13.13
C PHE A 312 9.64 9.83 13.11
N LYS A 313 10.66 9.79 13.96
CA LYS A 313 11.86 10.64 13.88
C LYS A 313 13.07 9.84 13.38
N ASN A 314 13.04 8.53 13.54
CA ASN A 314 14.13 7.64 13.18
C ASN A 314 13.91 7.08 11.77
N GLU A 315 14.48 7.74 10.76
CA GLU A 315 14.32 7.33 9.35
C GLU A 315 14.72 5.85 9.09
N GLU A 316 15.68 5.30 9.84
CA GLU A 316 16.11 3.92 9.63
C GLU A 316 15.06 2.90 10.09
N GLU A 317 14.57 3.06 11.32
CA GLU A 317 13.50 2.20 11.82
C GLU A 317 12.21 2.45 11.03
N GLU A 318 11.88 3.71 10.77
CA GLU A 318 10.69 4.11 9.99
C GLU A 318 10.66 3.45 8.62
N TYR A 319 11.73 3.56 7.81
CA TYR A 319 11.76 2.96 6.48
C TYR A 319 11.81 1.43 6.53
N SER A 320 12.40 0.85 7.57
CA SER A 320 12.37 -0.60 7.80
C SER A 320 10.93 -1.11 8.00
N LEU A 321 10.10 -0.34 8.71
CA LEU A 321 8.68 -0.69 8.85
C LEU A 321 7.95 -0.65 7.50
N TYR A 322 8.30 0.27 6.61
CA TYR A 322 7.67 0.36 5.29
C TYR A 322 8.02 -0.83 4.39
N GLU A 323 9.25 -1.35 4.47
CA GLU A 323 9.61 -2.59 3.77
C GLU A 323 8.81 -3.79 4.28
N ALA A 324 8.55 -3.88 5.60
CA ALA A 324 7.64 -4.88 6.15
C ALA A 324 6.22 -4.73 5.58
N LEU A 325 5.67 -3.51 5.54
CA LEU A 325 4.33 -3.24 5.00
C LEU A 325 4.24 -3.63 3.51
N LYS A 326 5.22 -3.25 2.69
CA LYS A 326 5.29 -3.63 1.28
C LYS A 326 5.28 -5.15 1.10
N PHE A 327 6.04 -5.87 1.93
CA PHE A 327 6.09 -7.33 1.85
C PHE A 327 4.76 -7.98 2.26
N LEU A 328 4.08 -7.45 3.28
CA LEU A 328 2.75 -7.90 3.66
C LEU A 328 1.74 -7.68 2.54
N MET A 329 1.79 -6.51 1.88
CA MET A 329 0.98 -6.26 0.69
C MET A 329 1.25 -7.26 -0.43
N LEU A 330 2.52 -7.63 -0.67
CA LEU A 330 2.86 -8.66 -1.64
C LEU A 330 2.26 -10.02 -1.25
N ASN A 331 2.38 -10.42 0.02
CA ASN A 331 1.79 -11.67 0.51
C ASN A 331 0.28 -11.70 0.28
N THR A 332 -0.43 -10.65 0.71
CA THR A 332 -1.87 -10.52 0.52
C THR A 332 -2.25 -10.55 -0.97
N ALA A 333 -1.48 -9.90 -1.84
CA ALA A 333 -1.71 -9.95 -3.27
C ALA A 333 -1.53 -11.36 -3.85
N ILE A 334 -0.54 -12.12 -3.38
CA ILE A 334 -0.33 -13.52 -3.77
C ILE A 334 -1.51 -14.39 -3.32
N GLU A 335 -1.96 -14.23 -2.08
CA GLU A 335 -3.12 -14.96 -1.53
C GLU A 335 -4.38 -14.68 -2.36
N LEU A 336 -4.71 -13.41 -2.58
CA LEU A 336 -5.87 -13.01 -3.38
C LEU A 336 -5.78 -13.52 -4.83
N TYR A 337 -4.59 -13.43 -5.46
CA TYR A 337 -4.40 -13.95 -6.81
C TYR A 337 -4.60 -15.47 -6.86
N ASN A 338 -4.04 -16.22 -5.91
CA ASN A 338 -4.19 -17.66 -5.85
C ASN A 338 -5.64 -18.06 -5.54
N ASP A 339 -6.33 -17.32 -4.68
CA ASP A 339 -7.75 -17.54 -4.36
C ASP A 339 -8.61 -17.41 -5.63
N ASP A 340 -8.43 -16.33 -6.39
CA ASP A 340 -9.10 -16.12 -7.67
C ASP A 340 -8.82 -17.26 -8.66
N LYS A 341 -7.54 -17.67 -8.81
CA LYS A 341 -7.17 -18.80 -9.68
C LYS A 341 -7.77 -20.14 -9.24
N ASN A 342 -8.04 -20.30 -7.96
CA ASN A 342 -8.69 -21.49 -7.41
C ASN A 342 -10.22 -21.38 -7.40
N GLY A 343 -10.81 -20.32 -7.99
CA GLY A 343 -12.25 -20.10 -8.03
C GLY A 343 -12.86 -19.72 -6.67
N ARG A 344 -12.05 -19.31 -5.70
CA ARG A 344 -12.54 -18.74 -4.43
C ARG A 344 -13.02 -17.32 -4.67
N ARG A 345 -13.94 -16.85 -3.82
CA ARG A 345 -14.38 -15.44 -3.85
C ARG A 345 -13.24 -14.55 -3.37
N VAL A 346 -13.01 -13.49 -4.13
CA VAL A 346 -12.06 -12.43 -3.79
C VAL A 346 -12.76 -11.07 -3.86
N PRO A 347 -12.24 -10.04 -3.17
CA PRO A 347 -12.78 -8.70 -3.25
C PRO A 347 -12.61 -8.10 -4.64
N VAL A 348 -13.57 -7.26 -5.06
CA VAL A 348 -13.58 -6.66 -6.41
C VAL A 348 -12.30 -5.87 -6.72
N PHE A 349 -11.71 -5.19 -5.74
CA PHE A 349 -10.48 -4.44 -5.95
C PHE A 349 -9.32 -5.33 -6.39
N SER A 350 -9.32 -6.62 -6.02
CA SER A 350 -8.28 -7.58 -6.44
C SER A 350 -8.31 -7.80 -7.94
N TRP A 351 -9.51 -7.94 -8.53
CA TRP A 351 -9.66 -8.00 -9.97
C TRP A 351 -9.19 -6.72 -10.65
N LEU A 352 -9.51 -5.55 -10.09
CA LEU A 352 -9.05 -4.26 -10.61
C LEU A 352 -7.52 -4.12 -10.52
N LEU A 353 -6.92 -4.59 -9.43
CA LEU A 353 -5.48 -4.59 -9.21
C LEU A 353 -4.76 -5.40 -10.29
N PHE A 354 -5.28 -6.60 -10.59
CA PHE A 354 -4.71 -7.55 -11.57
C PHE A 354 -5.22 -7.37 -13.01
N ALA A 355 -6.19 -6.49 -13.26
CA ALA A 355 -6.62 -6.13 -14.61
C ALA A 355 -5.68 -5.11 -15.28
N ARG A 356 -4.79 -4.46 -14.52
CA ARG A 356 -3.82 -3.50 -15.06
C ARG A 356 -2.75 -4.22 -15.87
N ASP A 357 -2.42 -3.68 -17.04
CA ASP A 357 -1.36 -4.22 -17.93
C ASP A 357 0.01 -4.33 -17.25
N THR A 358 0.29 -3.45 -16.29
CA THR A 358 1.56 -3.41 -15.53
C THR A 358 1.52 -4.24 -14.25
N SER A 359 0.39 -4.89 -13.92
CA SER A 359 0.19 -5.60 -12.65
C SER A 359 -0.66 -6.87 -12.84
N SER A 360 -0.56 -7.56 -13.98
CA SER A 360 -1.45 -8.71 -14.29
C SER A 360 -1.31 -9.94 -13.38
N ASN A 361 -0.26 -9.97 -12.55
CA ASN A 361 0.03 -11.02 -11.58
C ASN A 361 0.93 -10.47 -10.46
N PRO A 362 1.09 -11.18 -9.33
CA PRO A 362 1.87 -10.69 -8.19
C PRO A 362 3.33 -10.35 -8.50
N ARG A 363 3.96 -11.07 -9.46
CA ARG A 363 5.32 -10.77 -9.90
C ARG A 363 5.41 -9.41 -10.58
N GLN A 364 4.45 -9.10 -11.47
CA GLN A 364 4.39 -7.79 -12.12
C GLN A 364 4.03 -6.68 -11.12
N LEU A 365 3.10 -6.93 -10.20
CA LEU A 365 2.78 -5.99 -9.11
C LEU A 365 4.06 -5.64 -8.32
N MET A 366 4.84 -6.64 -7.92
CA MET A 366 6.09 -6.44 -7.20
C MET A 366 7.06 -5.58 -8.01
N HIS A 367 7.34 -5.99 -9.25
CA HIS A 367 8.39 -5.38 -10.07
C HIS A 367 8.04 -3.96 -10.52
N ASN A 368 6.78 -3.73 -10.90
CA ASN A 368 6.35 -2.48 -11.55
C ASN A 368 5.72 -1.49 -10.59
N HIS A 369 5.29 -1.91 -9.40
CA HIS A 369 4.61 -1.05 -8.44
C HIS A 369 5.30 -1.06 -7.07
N LEU A 370 5.29 -2.21 -6.36
CA LEU A 370 5.80 -2.25 -4.99
C LEU A 370 7.27 -1.86 -4.89
N ASN A 371 8.14 -2.31 -5.80
CA ASN A 371 9.55 -1.93 -5.83
C ASN A 371 9.78 -0.42 -6.04
N HIS A 372 8.82 0.30 -6.63
CA HIS A 372 8.93 1.75 -6.85
C HIS A 372 8.48 2.58 -5.64
N ILE A 373 7.74 1.97 -4.70
CA ILE A 373 7.27 2.65 -3.49
C ILE A 373 8.47 3.08 -2.64
N GLY A 374 8.53 4.37 -2.35
CA GLY A 374 9.66 4.99 -1.65
C GLY A 374 10.80 5.44 -2.56
N HIS A 375 10.80 5.08 -3.85
CA HIS A 375 11.83 5.42 -4.82
C HIS A 375 11.33 6.49 -5.80
N SER A 376 10.48 6.09 -6.74
CA SER A 376 9.99 6.93 -7.85
C SER A 376 8.48 7.15 -7.83
N GLY A 377 7.74 6.47 -6.95
CA GLY A 377 6.29 6.66 -6.80
C GLY A 377 5.78 6.32 -5.41
N GLY A 378 4.60 6.82 -5.06
CA GLY A 378 3.83 6.42 -3.88
C GLY A 378 2.84 5.31 -4.18
N LEU A 379 1.96 5.00 -3.23
CA LEU A 379 0.86 4.07 -3.46
C LEU A 379 -0.17 4.65 -4.43
N GLU A 380 -0.63 3.83 -5.37
CA GLU A 380 -1.80 4.15 -6.19
C GLU A 380 -3.10 3.89 -5.43
N GLN A 381 -4.21 4.46 -5.92
CA GLN A 381 -5.52 4.35 -5.26
C GLN A 381 -5.97 2.90 -5.07
N VAL A 382 -5.79 2.03 -6.07
CA VAL A 382 -6.15 0.60 -5.96
C VAL A 382 -5.28 -0.13 -4.93
N GLU A 383 -4.06 0.35 -4.68
CA GLU A 383 -3.11 -0.24 -3.75
C GLU A 383 -3.39 0.19 -2.30
N MET A 384 -4.15 1.27 -2.08
CA MET A 384 -4.71 1.61 -0.76
C MET A 384 -5.65 0.51 -0.24
N PHE A 385 -6.42 -0.15 -1.12
CA PHE A 385 -7.22 -1.33 -0.75
C PHE A 385 -6.32 -2.50 -0.33
N LEU A 386 -5.23 -2.72 -1.06
CA LEU A 386 -4.28 -3.78 -0.73
C LEU A 386 -3.59 -3.51 0.61
N LEU A 387 -3.23 -2.26 0.90
CA LEU A 387 -2.68 -1.85 2.20
C LEU A 387 -3.69 -2.09 3.33
N ALA A 388 -4.95 -1.69 3.14
CA ALA A 388 -6.03 -1.92 4.09
C ALA A 388 -6.19 -3.42 4.42
N TYR A 389 -6.21 -4.27 3.39
CA TYR A 389 -6.27 -5.72 3.54
C TYR A 389 -5.04 -6.32 4.23
N ALA A 390 -3.84 -5.85 3.87
CA ALA A 390 -2.60 -6.34 4.46
C ALA A 390 -2.50 -6.02 5.96
N LEU A 391 -3.10 -4.91 6.40
CA LEU A 391 -3.12 -4.50 7.81
C LEU A 391 -4.37 -4.99 8.57
N GLN A 392 -5.43 -5.37 7.87
CA GLN A 392 -6.77 -5.58 8.42
C GLN A 392 -7.30 -4.32 9.13
N TYR A 393 -7.21 -3.19 8.42
CA TYR A 393 -7.69 -1.88 8.87
C TYR A 393 -8.63 -1.28 7.83
N THR A 394 -9.63 -0.55 8.30
CA THR A 394 -10.45 0.30 7.45
C THR A 394 -9.79 1.67 7.34
N ILE A 395 -9.33 2.05 6.16
CA ILE A 395 -8.73 3.35 5.91
C ILE A 395 -9.82 4.28 5.36
N GLN A 396 -10.30 5.19 6.20
CA GLN A 396 -11.23 6.24 5.80
C GLN A 396 -10.45 7.47 5.34
N VAL A 397 -10.70 7.93 4.11
CA VAL A 397 -9.99 9.08 3.53
C VAL A 397 -10.95 10.18 3.13
N TYR A 398 -10.73 11.37 3.67
CA TYR A 398 -11.35 12.61 3.17
C TYR A 398 -10.60 13.09 1.92
N ARG A 399 -11.17 12.90 0.73
CA ARG A 399 -10.61 13.34 -0.56
C ARG A 399 -11.11 14.76 -0.85
N LEU A 400 -10.39 15.76 -0.38
CA LEU A 400 -10.89 17.14 -0.37
C LEU A 400 -11.17 17.72 -1.76
N TYR A 401 -10.40 17.30 -2.76
CA TYR A 401 -10.63 17.72 -4.14
C TYR A 401 -11.92 17.13 -4.76
N LYS A 402 -12.49 16.09 -4.12
CA LYS A 402 -13.79 15.47 -4.40
C LYS A 402 -14.91 16.01 -3.51
N TYR A 403 -14.69 17.12 -2.80
CA TYR A 403 -15.75 17.75 -2.02
C TYR A 403 -17.00 18.02 -2.87
N SER A 404 -18.18 17.76 -2.29
CA SER A 404 -19.50 17.77 -2.96
C SER A 404 -19.78 16.62 -3.92
N THR A 405 -19.02 15.52 -3.87
CA THR A 405 -19.35 14.25 -4.54
C THR A 405 -19.42 13.12 -3.54
N ASP A 406 -19.94 11.96 -3.96
CA ASP A 406 -20.01 10.75 -3.15
C ASP A 406 -18.61 10.18 -2.81
N GLU A 407 -17.57 10.61 -3.53
CA GLU A 407 -16.19 10.23 -3.27
C GLU A 407 -15.49 11.11 -2.22
N PHE A 408 -16.17 12.13 -1.66
CA PHE A 408 -15.57 13.02 -0.66
C PHE A 408 -15.02 12.24 0.53
N ILE A 409 -15.71 11.17 0.95
CA ILE A 409 -15.22 10.20 1.91
C ILE A 409 -15.15 8.86 1.21
N THR A 410 -13.96 8.32 1.04
CA THR A 410 -13.75 6.98 0.49
C THR A 410 -13.26 6.04 1.59
N LEU A 411 -13.82 4.84 1.66
CA LEU A 411 -13.36 3.78 2.55
C LEU A 411 -12.51 2.78 1.77
N TYR A 412 -11.39 2.38 2.34
CA TYR A 412 -10.58 1.27 1.86
C TYR A 412 -10.59 0.17 2.92
N PRO A 413 -11.23 -0.99 2.65
CA PRO A 413 -12.12 -1.26 1.52
C PRO A 413 -13.49 -0.57 1.61
N ASN A 414 -14.23 -0.61 0.50
CA ASN A 414 -15.57 -0.03 0.41
C ASN A 414 -16.56 -0.70 1.39
N ASP A 415 -16.45 -2.02 1.54
CA ASP A 415 -17.22 -2.85 2.45
C ASP A 415 -16.25 -3.44 3.50
N PRO A 416 -15.91 -2.70 4.56
CA PRO A 416 -15.01 -3.18 5.59
C PRO A 416 -15.64 -4.28 6.44
N GLU A 417 -14.80 -5.21 6.89
CA GLU A 417 -15.19 -6.18 7.91
C GLU A 417 -15.49 -5.44 9.23
N GLU A 418 -16.53 -5.89 9.95
CA GLU A 418 -17.06 -5.17 11.13
C GLU A 418 -16.04 -5.01 12.27
N ASP A 419 -15.05 -5.91 12.35
CA ASP A 419 -14.04 -5.96 13.40
C ASP A 419 -12.75 -5.17 13.06
N TRP A 420 -12.63 -4.63 11.84
CA TRP A 420 -11.44 -3.89 11.43
C TRP A 420 -11.40 -2.50 12.08
N PRO A 421 -10.31 -2.14 12.79
CA PRO A 421 -10.16 -0.79 13.31
C PRO A 421 -10.12 0.25 12.19
N VAL A 422 -10.67 1.44 12.45
CA VAL A 422 -10.74 2.53 11.47
C VAL A 422 -9.62 3.52 11.71
N VAL A 423 -8.83 3.82 10.67
CA VAL A 423 -7.93 4.97 10.65
C VAL A 423 -8.45 6.02 9.69
N THR A 424 -8.37 7.30 10.07
CA THR A 424 -8.83 8.41 9.25
C THR A 424 -7.66 9.23 8.73
N LEU A 425 -7.66 9.53 7.43
CA LEU A 425 -6.70 10.36 6.71
C LEU A 425 -7.41 11.47 5.92
N ILE A 426 -6.66 12.48 5.50
CA ILE A 426 -7.09 13.53 4.57
C ILE A 426 -6.15 13.53 3.37
N THR A 427 -6.66 13.67 2.15
CA THR A 427 -5.84 13.91 0.97
C THR A 427 -6.39 15.03 0.11
N GLU A 428 -5.47 15.81 -0.46
CA GLU A 428 -5.79 16.89 -1.39
C GLU A 428 -5.74 16.44 -2.85
N ASP A 429 -5.07 15.32 -3.16
CA ASP A 429 -4.73 14.93 -4.54
C ASP A 429 -4.50 13.41 -4.75
N ASP A 430 -4.82 12.57 -3.76
CA ASP A 430 -4.53 11.13 -3.69
C ASP A 430 -3.04 10.73 -3.66
N ARG A 431 -2.12 11.70 -3.59
CA ARG A 431 -0.68 11.47 -3.46
C ARG A 431 -0.15 11.83 -2.08
N HIS A 432 -0.71 12.89 -1.50
CA HIS A 432 -0.30 13.43 -0.21
C HIS A 432 -1.40 13.22 0.83
N TYR A 433 -1.04 12.57 1.94
CA TYR A 433 -1.98 12.21 3.00
C TYR A 433 -1.61 12.90 4.31
N ASN A 434 -2.52 13.64 4.90
CA ASN A 434 -2.39 14.23 6.23
C ASN A 434 -3.26 13.47 7.24
N ILE A 435 -3.02 13.70 8.53
CA ILE A 435 -3.71 13.00 9.62
C ILE A 435 -4.60 13.99 10.38
N PRO A 436 -5.94 13.85 10.33
CA PRO A 436 -6.83 14.53 11.26
C PRO A 436 -6.69 13.94 12.66
N VAL A 437 -6.61 14.79 13.68
CA VAL A 437 -6.51 14.41 15.09
C VAL A 437 -7.45 15.27 15.94
N ARG A 438 -7.64 14.87 17.21
CA ARG A 438 -8.55 15.51 18.18
C ARG A 438 -10.00 15.48 17.70
N MET A 439 -10.68 14.34 17.88
CA MET A 439 -12.11 14.26 17.59
C MET A 439 -12.88 15.29 18.42
N CYS A 440 -13.70 16.10 17.74
CA CYS A 440 -14.64 17.01 18.38
C CYS A 440 -15.71 16.16 19.09
N GLN A 441 -15.87 16.33 20.41
CA GLN A 441 -17.02 15.73 21.08
C GLN A 441 -18.28 16.44 20.56
N GLU A 442 -19.23 15.69 20.00
CA GLU A 442 -20.58 16.21 19.75
C GLU A 442 -21.15 16.66 21.09
N THR A 443 -21.12 17.97 21.33
CA THR A 443 -21.87 18.54 22.44
C THR A 443 -23.31 18.58 21.97
N ILE A 444 -24.07 17.54 22.30
CA ILE A 444 -25.52 17.57 22.18
C ILE A 444 -25.98 18.66 23.17
N LEU A 445 -26.29 19.84 22.63
CA LEU A 445 -26.87 20.97 23.37
C LEU A 445 -28.34 20.71 23.65
#